data_AF-A0A1W9H6F5-F1
#
_entry.id   AF-A0A1W9H6F5-F1
#
_cell.length_a   1.000
_cell.length_b   1.000
_cell.length_c   1.000
_cell.angle_alpha   90.00
_cell.angle_beta   90.00
_cell.angle_gamma   90.00
#
_symmetry.space_group_name_H-M   'P 1'
#
loop_
_entity.id
_entity.type
_entity.pdbx_description
1 polymer ?
#
loop_
_entity_poly.entity_id
_entity_poly.type
_entity_poly.pdbx_seq_one_letter_code
_entity_poly.pdbx_strand_id
1 'polypeptide(L)'
;MTLLADLAVPSRPLPRDEGGRLLLASLRKMRWNGVEDAALAQRFVTLFGRDFRRVLFVTRMLAEQLNEAPSVKFGTCRRTRMTESEAMLIAIAARLPGNVPAARLLLADLLGTRAIDAMLAALFAVSEAFAAMGKPIGG
;
A
#
# COMPACT_ATOMS: atom_id res chain seq x y z
N MET A 1 -19.21 14.16 9.91
CA MET A 1 -18.63 15.39 9.31
C MET A 1 -17.64 15.03 8.19
N THR A 2 -17.99 14.18 7.22
CA THR A 2 -16.96 13.39 6.50
C THR A 2 -17.11 13.36 4.97
N LEU A 3 -18.07 14.06 4.38
CA LEU A 3 -18.35 14.01 2.94
C LEU A 3 -17.73 15.17 2.14
N LEU A 4 -17.60 16.38 2.74
CA LEU A 4 -17.08 17.56 2.04
C LEU A 4 -15.55 17.59 1.92
N ALA A 5 -14.81 16.96 2.85
CA ALA A 5 -13.35 16.88 2.77
C ALA A 5 -12.85 15.97 1.63
N ASP A 6 -13.71 15.11 1.07
CA ASP A 6 -13.34 14.12 0.06
C ASP A 6 -13.31 14.69 -1.37
N LEU A 7 -13.92 15.86 -1.61
CA LEU A 7 -14.00 16.49 -2.94
C LEU A 7 -12.82 17.40 -3.28
N ALA A 8 -12.04 17.85 -2.30
CA ALA A 8 -10.96 18.82 -2.49
C ALA A 8 -9.57 18.19 -2.72
N VAL A 9 -9.43 16.86 -2.61
CA VAL A 9 -8.14 16.17 -2.78
C VAL A 9 -7.96 15.80 -4.25
N PRO A 10 -6.85 16.22 -4.91
CA PRO A 10 -6.50 15.74 -6.25
C PRO A 10 -6.56 14.22 -6.30
N SER A 11 -7.29 13.70 -7.28
CA SER A 11 -7.69 12.30 -7.30
C SER A 11 -7.15 11.58 -8.54
N ARG A 12 -6.32 10.56 -8.31
CA ARG A 12 -5.71 9.73 -9.37
C ARG A 12 -6.60 8.52 -9.66
N PRO A 13 -6.58 7.97 -10.89
CA PRO A 13 -7.29 6.72 -11.20
C PRO A 13 -6.75 5.56 -10.34
N LEU A 14 -7.55 4.53 -10.11
CA LEU A 14 -7.10 3.32 -9.40
C LEU A 14 -6.02 2.57 -10.20
N PRO A 15 -5.21 1.72 -9.54
CA PRO A 15 -4.22 0.87 -10.22
C PRO A 15 -4.89 -0.03 -11.27
N ARG A 16 -4.23 -0.20 -12.42
CA ARG A 16 -4.72 -1.00 -13.54
C ARG A 16 -4.41 -2.49 -13.37
N ASP A 17 -3.36 -2.80 -12.63
CA ASP A 17 -2.96 -4.15 -12.25
C ASP A 17 -3.74 -4.66 -11.03
N GLU A 18 -3.88 -5.98 -10.94
CA GLU A 18 -4.58 -6.62 -9.81
C GLU A 18 -3.82 -6.43 -8.50
N GLY A 19 -2.48 -6.57 -8.53
CA GLY A 19 -1.62 -6.45 -7.35
C GLY A 19 -1.75 -5.10 -6.66
N GLY A 20 -1.63 -4.01 -7.41
CA GLY A 20 -1.80 -2.65 -6.93
C GLY A 20 -3.20 -2.37 -6.37
N ARG A 21 -4.26 -2.89 -7.01
CA ARG A 21 -5.63 -2.77 -6.47
C ARG A 21 -5.79 -3.51 -5.14
N LEU A 22 -5.26 -4.73 -5.05
CA LEU A 22 -5.31 -5.53 -3.84
C LEU A 22 -4.52 -4.88 -2.71
N LEU A 23 -3.31 -4.38 -2.98
CA LEU A 23 -2.51 -3.68 -1.99
C LEU A 23 -3.23 -2.42 -1.49
N LEU A 24 -3.69 -1.56 -2.39
CA LEU A 24 -4.40 -0.32 -2.03
C LEU A 24 -5.64 -0.62 -1.17
N ALA A 25 -6.46 -1.59 -1.57
CA ALA A 25 -7.66 -1.97 -0.83
C ALA A 25 -7.31 -2.52 0.56
N SER A 26 -6.22 -3.28 0.67
CA SER A 26 -5.73 -3.85 1.93
C SER A 26 -5.25 -2.76 2.87
N LEU A 27 -4.42 -1.83 2.39
CA LEU A 27 -3.89 -0.72 3.19
C LEU A 27 -5.01 0.21 3.68
N ARG A 28 -5.97 0.56 2.80
CA ARG A 28 -7.15 1.33 3.21
C ARG A 28 -7.93 0.62 4.29
N LYS A 29 -8.17 -0.68 4.13
CA LYS A 29 -8.93 -1.46 5.10
C LYS A 29 -8.22 -1.55 6.44
N MET A 30 -6.92 -1.82 6.45
CA MET A 30 -6.12 -1.84 7.69
C MET A 30 -6.04 -0.46 8.36
N ARG A 31 -6.01 0.62 7.58
CA ARG A 31 -5.99 1.99 8.11
C ARG A 31 -7.27 2.36 8.86
N TRP A 32 -8.43 1.88 8.40
CA TRP A 32 -9.74 2.22 9.01
C TRP A 32 -10.25 1.18 10.01
N ASN A 33 -9.93 -0.11 9.80
CA ASN A 33 -10.44 -1.21 10.62
C ASN A 33 -9.37 -1.83 11.53
N GLY A 34 -8.12 -1.41 11.41
CA GLY A 34 -6.99 -1.99 12.13
C GLY A 34 -6.25 -3.08 11.34
N VAL A 35 -4.98 -3.27 11.70
CA VAL A 35 -4.04 -4.19 11.03
C VAL A 35 -4.47 -5.66 11.17
N GLU A 36 -5.17 -5.99 12.25
CA GLU A 36 -5.66 -7.33 12.58
C GLU A 36 -7.07 -7.65 12.02
N ASP A 37 -7.56 -6.92 11.02
CA ASP A 37 -8.89 -7.17 10.43
C ASP A 37 -9.04 -8.62 9.91
N ALA A 38 -9.93 -9.38 10.55
CA ALA A 38 -10.14 -10.80 10.26
C ALA A 38 -10.76 -11.04 8.87
N ALA A 39 -11.61 -10.13 8.40
CA ALA A 39 -12.23 -10.26 7.07
C ALA A 39 -11.21 -10.02 5.94
N LEU A 40 -10.21 -9.17 6.18
CA LEU A 40 -9.07 -9.00 5.28
C LEU A 40 -8.17 -10.23 5.30
N ALA A 41 -7.88 -10.79 6.48
CA ALA A 41 -7.11 -12.02 6.60
C ALA A 41 -7.78 -13.18 5.84
N GLN A 42 -9.09 -13.37 6.00
CA GLN A 42 -9.84 -14.38 5.25
C GLN A 42 -9.77 -14.14 3.73
N ARG A 43 -9.83 -12.88 3.29
CA ARG A 43 -9.67 -12.55 1.86
C ARG A 43 -8.28 -12.93 1.34
N PHE A 44 -7.23 -12.78 2.14
CA PHE A 44 -5.88 -13.22 1.78
C PHE A 44 -5.80 -14.74 1.65
N VAL A 45 -6.46 -15.50 2.53
CA VAL A 45 -6.55 -16.97 2.41
C VAL A 45 -7.15 -17.35 1.05
N THR A 46 -8.25 -16.70 0.65
CA THR A 46 -8.90 -16.97 -0.65
C THR A 46 -8.04 -16.59 -1.85
N LEU A 47 -7.29 -15.47 -1.77
CA LEU A 47 -6.53 -14.94 -2.91
C LEU A 47 -5.15 -15.57 -3.08
N PHE A 48 -4.49 -15.94 -1.98
CA PHE A 48 -3.10 -16.39 -1.98
C PHE A 48 -2.92 -17.85 -1.55
N GLY A 49 -3.99 -18.53 -1.13
CA GLY A 49 -3.93 -19.95 -0.80
C GLY A 49 -2.94 -20.25 0.32
N ARG A 50 -2.05 -21.24 0.12
CA ARG A 50 -1.12 -21.72 1.17
C ARG A 50 -0.10 -20.66 1.61
N ASP A 51 0.29 -19.76 0.71
CA ASP A 51 1.31 -18.73 0.97
C ASP A 51 0.72 -17.43 1.53
N PHE A 52 -0.59 -17.40 1.83
CA PHE A 52 -1.27 -16.20 2.32
C PHE A 52 -0.60 -15.59 3.56
N ARG A 53 -0.03 -16.41 4.44
CA ARG A 53 0.58 -15.96 5.70
C ARG A 53 1.75 -15.03 5.44
N ARG A 54 2.60 -15.36 4.46
CA ARG A 54 3.76 -14.55 4.10
C ARG A 54 3.30 -13.18 3.58
N VAL A 55 2.39 -13.18 2.61
CA VAL A 55 1.87 -11.94 1.99
C VAL A 55 1.13 -11.08 3.01
N LEU A 56 0.30 -11.69 3.86
CA LEU A 56 -0.44 -10.99 4.90
C LEU A 56 0.51 -10.36 5.92
N PHE A 57 1.51 -11.12 6.39
CA PHE A 57 2.48 -10.64 7.37
C PHE A 57 3.23 -9.40 6.88
N VAL A 58 3.82 -9.45 5.67
CA VAL A 58 4.55 -8.28 5.14
C VAL A 58 3.62 -7.10 4.85
N THR A 59 2.37 -7.36 4.45
CA THR A 59 1.38 -6.28 4.24
C THR A 59 1.00 -5.60 5.56
N ARG A 60 0.90 -6.37 6.65
CA ARG A 60 0.65 -5.84 8.00
C ARG A 60 1.83 -5.01 8.51
N MET A 61 3.06 -5.51 8.33
CA MET A 61 4.26 -4.74 8.66
C MET A 61 4.27 -3.39 7.93
N LEU A 62 3.96 -3.38 6.64
CA LEU A 62 3.84 -2.13 5.88
C LEU A 62 2.75 -1.21 6.44
N ALA A 63 1.58 -1.76 6.78
CA ALA A 63 0.48 -0.99 7.36
C ALA A 63 0.84 -0.38 8.72
N GLU A 64 1.59 -1.10 9.56
CA GLU A 64 2.12 -0.57 10.83
C GLU A 64 3.08 0.60 10.60
N GLN A 65 4.05 0.45 9.68
CA GLN A 65 4.95 1.55 9.33
C GLN A 65 4.18 2.78 8.82
N LEU A 66 3.11 2.57 8.05
CA LEU A 66 2.27 3.64 7.53
C LEU A 66 1.39 4.31 8.60
N ASN A 67 1.07 3.60 9.68
CA ASN A 67 0.37 4.20 10.82
C ASN A 67 1.25 5.23 11.54
N GLU A 68 2.55 4.99 11.59
CA GLU A 68 3.58 5.90 12.14
C GLU A 68 3.95 7.04 11.17
N ALA A 69 3.42 7.06 9.94
CA ALA A 69 3.72 8.05 8.90
C ALA A 69 2.54 9.03 8.69
N PRO A 70 2.41 10.11 9.49
CA PRO A 70 1.26 11.01 9.44
C PRO A 70 1.13 11.80 8.12
N SER A 71 2.23 11.91 7.35
CA SER A 71 2.27 12.52 6.01
C SER A 71 1.53 11.70 4.96
N VAL A 72 1.39 10.39 5.13
CA VAL A 72 0.70 9.52 4.17
C VAL A 72 -0.80 9.52 4.45
N LYS A 73 -1.58 10.16 3.58
CA LYS A 73 -3.04 10.24 3.71
C LYS A 73 -3.74 9.16 2.88
N PHE A 74 -4.60 8.39 3.54
CA PHE A 74 -5.43 7.37 2.92
C PHE A 74 -6.87 7.86 2.73
N GLY A 75 -7.48 7.47 1.61
CA GLY A 75 -8.91 7.61 1.39
C GLY A 75 -9.72 6.57 2.16
N THR A 76 -11.03 6.74 2.19
CA THR A 76 -11.95 5.74 2.75
C THR A 76 -11.99 4.47 1.89
N CYS A 77 -12.35 3.33 2.49
CA CYS A 77 -12.44 2.04 1.77
C CYS A 77 -13.44 2.06 0.60
N ARG A 78 -14.44 2.95 0.62
CA ARG A 78 -15.46 3.07 -0.44
C ARG A 78 -15.05 4.01 -1.58
N ARG A 79 -13.92 4.69 -1.46
CA ARG A 79 -13.49 5.70 -2.43
C ARG A 79 -13.02 5.03 -3.74
N THR A 80 -13.55 5.48 -4.87
CA THR A 80 -13.26 4.93 -6.21
C THR A 80 -12.03 5.54 -6.89
N ARG A 81 -11.30 6.43 -6.20
CA ARG A 81 -10.08 7.09 -6.69
C ARG A 81 -9.01 7.12 -5.62
N MET A 82 -7.75 7.21 -6.03
CA MET A 82 -6.59 7.33 -5.14
C MET A 82 -6.37 8.78 -4.70
N THR A 83 -5.89 8.98 -3.48
CA THR A 83 -5.21 10.21 -3.05
C THR A 83 -3.83 10.32 -3.71
N GLU A 84 -3.21 11.50 -3.69
CA GLU A 84 -1.83 11.65 -4.18
C GLU A 84 -0.83 10.80 -3.37
N SER A 85 -0.98 10.71 -2.04
CA SER A 85 -0.11 9.86 -1.21
C SER A 85 -0.24 8.38 -1.57
N GLU A 86 -1.48 7.90 -1.81
CA GLU A 86 -1.73 6.52 -2.24
C GLU A 86 -1.13 6.24 -3.62
N ALA A 87 -1.32 7.17 -4.56
CA ALA A 87 -0.76 7.05 -5.90
C ALA A 87 0.78 7.03 -5.88
N MET A 88 1.39 7.90 -5.08
CA MET A 88 2.85 7.93 -4.89
C MET A 88 3.34 6.61 -4.26
N LEU A 89 2.66 6.10 -3.23
CA LEU A 89 3.02 4.85 -2.57
C LEU A 89 2.98 3.65 -3.54
N ILE A 90 1.92 3.53 -4.35
CA ILE A 90 1.81 2.49 -5.38
C ILE A 90 2.90 2.67 -6.45
N ALA A 91 3.19 3.90 -6.86
CA ALA A 91 4.21 4.19 -7.85
C ALA A 91 5.65 3.94 -7.34
N ILE A 92 5.88 4.03 -6.03
CA ILE A 92 7.14 3.63 -5.37
C ILE A 92 7.25 2.11 -5.35
N ALA A 93 6.20 1.41 -4.91
CA ALA A 93 6.15 -0.05 -4.87
C ALA A 93 6.41 -0.68 -6.26
N ALA A 94 5.81 -0.11 -7.30
CA ALA A 94 6.02 -0.55 -8.69
C ALA A 94 7.47 -0.37 -9.19
N ARG A 95 8.20 0.63 -8.68
CA ARG A 95 9.58 0.92 -9.11
C ARG A 95 10.64 0.14 -8.35
N LEU A 96 10.33 -0.28 -7.12
CA LEU A 96 11.27 -0.91 -6.21
C LEU A 96 12.05 -2.11 -6.81
N PRO A 97 11.41 -3.04 -7.55
CA PRO A 97 12.13 -4.19 -8.13
C PRO A 97 13.18 -3.80 -9.18
N GLY A 98 12.99 -2.67 -9.89
CA GLY A 98 13.86 -2.26 -11.00
C GLY A 98 14.76 -1.06 -10.71
N ASN A 99 14.45 -0.23 -9.71
CA ASN A 99 15.20 0.99 -9.43
C ASN A 99 15.05 1.44 -7.96
N VAL A 100 15.76 0.76 -7.06
CA VAL A 100 15.79 1.08 -5.62
C VAL A 100 16.26 2.52 -5.33
N PRO A 101 17.31 3.07 -5.98
CA PRO A 101 17.73 4.45 -5.71
C PRO A 101 16.64 5.49 -5.99
N ALA A 102 15.91 5.36 -7.11
CA ALA A 102 14.82 6.28 -7.42
C ALA A 102 13.64 6.12 -6.45
N ALA A 103 13.28 4.88 -6.11
CA ALA A 103 12.23 4.59 -5.13
C ALA A 103 12.56 5.18 -3.75
N ARG A 104 13.83 5.13 -3.33
CA ARG A 104 14.32 5.73 -2.08
C ARG A 104 14.10 7.24 -2.04
N LEU A 105 14.41 7.94 -3.14
CA LEU A 105 14.22 9.40 -3.22
C LEU A 105 12.74 9.79 -3.13
N LEU A 106 11.88 9.09 -3.88
CA LEU A 106 10.44 9.32 -3.87
C LEU A 106 9.81 9.00 -2.50
N LEU A 107 10.29 7.95 -1.82
CA LEU A 107 9.81 7.60 -0.49
C LEU A 107 10.22 8.63 0.56
N ALA A 108 11.45 9.14 0.49
CA ALA A 108 11.89 10.21 1.38
C ALA A 108 11.07 11.48 1.21
N ASP A 109 10.72 11.82 -0.03
CA ASP A 109 9.85 12.96 -0.35
C ASP A 109 8.43 12.76 0.19
N LEU A 110 7.83 11.59 -0.06
CA LEU A 110 6.50 11.24 0.45
C LEU A 110 6.43 11.29 1.99
N LEU A 111 7.45 10.78 2.67
CA LEU A 111 7.45 10.72 4.13
C LEU A 111 7.85 12.05 4.77
N GLY A 112 8.55 12.94 4.04
CA GLY A 112 9.12 14.17 4.59
C GLY A 112 10.30 13.92 5.52
N THR A 113 10.95 12.76 5.43
CA THR A 113 12.09 12.38 6.28
C THR A 113 13.09 11.52 5.51
N ARG A 114 14.33 11.45 6.01
CA ARG A 114 15.40 10.58 5.47
C ARG A 114 15.49 9.23 6.18
N ALA A 115 14.87 9.08 7.34
CA ALA A 115 14.81 7.82 8.09
C ALA A 115 13.75 6.89 7.47
N ILE A 116 14.06 6.31 6.31
CA ILE A 116 13.08 5.58 5.49
C ILE A 116 13.37 4.09 5.35
N ASP A 117 14.45 3.58 5.94
CA ASP A 117 14.94 2.23 5.69
C ASP A 117 13.92 1.14 6.06
N ALA A 118 13.24 1.31 7.21
CA ALA A 118 12.20 0.37 7.65
C ALA A 118 10.99 0.34 6.70
N MET A 119 10.49 1.51 6.29
CA MET A 119 9.39 1.63 5.33
C MET A 119 9.79 1.09 3.95
N LEU A 120 11.02 1.39 3.51
CA LEU A 120 11.55 0.93 2.22
C LEU A 120 11.66 -0.59 2.19
N ALA A 121 12.18 -1.20 3.26
CA ALA A 121 12.28 -2.64 3.41
C ALA A 121 10.90 -3.31 3.42
N ALA A 122 9.92 -2.73 4.15
CA ALA A 122 8.55 -3.24 4.18
C ALA A 122 7.87 -3.16 2.80
N LEU A 123 8.01 -2.02 2.10
CA LEU A 123 7.50 -1.87 0.73
C LEU A 123 8.14 -2.86 -0.25
N PHE A 124 9.45 -3.07 -0.15
CA PHE A 124 10.16 -4.02 -0.99
C PHE A 124 9.68 -5.45 -0.73
N ALA A 125 9.58 -5.84 0.55
CA ALA A 125 9.10 -7.16 0.95
C ALA A 125 7.67 -7.44 0.47
N VAL A 126 6.77 -6.44 0.52
CA VAL A 126 5.43 -6.53 -0.03
C VAL A 126 5.46 -6.70 -1.55
N SER A 127 6.26 -5.90 -2.25
CA SER A 127 6.36 -5.95 -3.71
C SER A 127 6.85 -7.32 -4.19
N GLU A 128 7.89 -7.87 -3.55
CA GLU A 128 8.41 -9.21 -3.81
C GLU A 128 7.39 -10.31 -3.47
N ALA A 129 6.70 -10.21 -2.34
CA ALA A 129 5.69 -11.20 -1.96
C ALA A 129 4.52 -11.23 -2.95
N PHE A 130 4.09 -10.07 -3.45
CA PHE A 130 3.04 -9.96 -4.46
C PHE A 130 3.50 -10.53 -5.82
N ALA A 131 4.72 -10.19 -6.24
CA ALA A 131 5.31 -10.72 -7.47
C ALA A 131 5.47 -12.25 -7.43
N ALA A 132 5.95 -12.80 -6.31
CA ALA A 132 6.08 -14.24 -6.10
C ALA A 132 4.74 -15.00 -6.21
N MET A 133 3.62 -14.33 -5.93
CA MET A 133 2.28 -14.89 -6.06
C MET A 133 1.63 -14.62 -7.43
N GLY A 134 2.39 -14.16 -8.42
CA GLY A 134 1.90 -13.86 -9.76
C GLY A 134 1.01 -12.61 -9.83
N LYS A 135 1.07 -11.72 -8.83
CA LYS A 135 0.28 -10.49 -8.75
C LYS A 135 1.20 -9.26 -8.56
N PRO A 136 2.15 -9.00 -9.48
CA PRO A 136 3.10 -7.90 -9.34
C PRO A 136 2.38 -6.55 -9.26
N ILE A 137 3.02 -5.59 -8.58
CA ILE A 137 2.50 -4.23 -8.43
C ILE A 137 3.06 -3.37 -9.56
N GLY A 138 2.18 -2.70 -10.31
CA GLY A 138 2.56 -1.80 -11.41
C GLY A 138 2.88 -2.49 -12.74
N GLY A 139 2.31 -3.69 -12.95
CA GLY A 139 2.31 -4.37 -14.24
C GLY A 139 1.43 -3.71 -15.30
#